data_AF-A0A3P1S5U0-F1
#
_entry.id   AF-A0A3P1S5U0-F1
#
_cell.length_a   1.000
_cell.length_b   1.000
_cell.length_c   1.000
_cell.angle_alpha   90.00
_cell.angle_beta   90.00
_cell.angle_gamma   90.00
#
_symmetry.space_group_name_H-M   'P 1'
#
loop_
_entity.id
_entity.type
_entity.pdbx_description
1 polymer ?
#
loop_
_entity_poly.entity_id
_entity_poly.type
_entity_poly.pdbx_seq_one_letter_code
_entity_poly.pdbx_strand_id
1 'polypeptide(L)'
;MKIIKAVIVMAVVFGLAACAKEKKEGSIKDLSAVETIPYELGSYEIDIPTQWEKDENFFFMETTPVDRFAMLQIATELLDELEVNETVMKEFVEGFVTVMDKHKVTELKSKQFHGIKVMYASIDGVIEGQKVKVGIYLFQDKDPKQSNILALYQGRNTKYDYIKDVDLILNNMREK
;
A
#
# COMPACT_ATOMS: atom_id res chain seq x y z
N MET A 1 -12.78 -16.72 -2.05
CA MET A 1 -12.15 -16.09 -0.84
C MET A 1 -10.87 -16.76 -0.29
N LYS A 2 -10.39 -17.92 -0.76
CA LYS A 2 -9.07 -18.47 -0.34
C LYS A 2 -7.87 -17.65 -0.87
N ILE A 3 -8.07 -16.88 -1.93
CA ILE A 3 -7.05 -16.11 -2.65
C ILE A 3 -6.56 -14.90 -1.83
N ILE A 4 -7.48 -14.17 -1.17
CA ILE A 4 -7.15 -13.00 -0.33
C ILE A 4 -6.15 -13.36 0.78
N LYS A 5 -6.32 -14.52 1.43
CA LYS A 5 -5.39 -14.98 2.49
C LYS A 5 -3.99 -15.29 1.96
N ALA A 6 -3.85 -15.82 0.75
CA ALA A 6 -2.55 -16.22 0.19
C ALA A 6 -1.67 -15.00 -0.18
N VAL A 7 -2.29 -13.94 -0.70
CA VAL A 7 -1.61 -12.70 -1.13
C VAL A 7 -1.06 -11.92 0.05
N ILE A 8 -1.83 -11.87 1.13
CA ILE A 8 -1.50 -11.16 2.36
C ILE A 8 -0.34 -11.85 3.10
N VAL A 9 -0.37 -13.18 3.17
CA VAL A 9 0.72 -13.95 3.79
C VAL A 9 2.02 -13.81 3.00
N MET A 10 1.96 -13.80 1.67
CA MET A 10 3.15 -13.66 0.83
C MET A 10 3.79 -12.26 1.00
N ALA A 11 2.98 -11.21 0.96
CA ALA A 11 3.42 -9.82 1.14
C ALA A 11 4.18 -9.54 2.44
N VAL A 12 3.63 -10.05 3.54
CA VAL A 12 4.14 -9.83 4.89
C VAL A 12 5.46 -10.57 5.09
N VAL A 13 5.57 -11.78 4.54
CA VAL A 13 6.76 -12.63 4.68
C VAL A 13 7.93 -12.12 3.81
N PHE A 14 7.67 -11.59 2.61
CA PHE A 14 8.73 -11.08 1.74
C PHE A 14 9.20 -9.66 2.11
N GLY A 15 8.31 -8.81 2.62
CA GLY A 15 8.63 -7.41 2.94
C GLY A 15 9.56 -7.19 4.14
N LEU A 16 9.63 -8.14 5.07
CA LEU A 16 10.46 -8.05 6.26
C LEU A 16 11.87 -8.62 6.07
N ALA A 17 12.15 -9.26 4.92
CA ALA A 17 13.42 -9.92 4.63
C ALA A 17 14.43 -9.08 3.82
N ALA A 18 14.04 -7.89 3.32
CA ALA A 18 14.94 -7.01 2.57
C ALA A 18 15.77 -6.14 3.52
N CYS A 19 17.09 -6.40 3.59
CA CYS A 19 18.03 -5.73 4.48
C CYS A 19 19.12 -4.94 3.73
N ALA A 20 19.34 -3.72 4.21
CA ALA A 20 20.56 -2.94 4.33
C ALA A 20 21.17 -2.30 3.07
N LYS A 21 20.63 -1.14 2.66
CA LYS A 21 21.46 -0.01 2.19
C LYS A 21 21.03 1.32 2.79
N GLU A 22 22.01 2.13 3.23
CA GLU A 22 21.78 3.51 3.67
C GLU A 22 21.22 4.35 2.52
N LYS A 23 19.94 4.72 2.59
CA LYS A 23 19.29 5.59 1.61
C LYS A 23 18.51 6.74 2.26
N LYS A 24 18.32 7.78 1.44
CA LYS A 24 17.87 9.12 1.83
C LYS A 24 16.54 9.07 2.61
N GLU A 25 16.58 9.56 3.84
CA GLU A 25 15.38 9.79 4.66
C GLU A 25 14.55 10.95 4.08
N GLY A 26 13.22 10.78 3.96
CA GLY A 26 12.30 11.90 3.71
C GLY A 26 10.91 11.50 3.16
N SER A 27 9.85 12.08 3.74
CA SER A 27 8.50 12.09 3.14
C SER A 27 8.44 13.07 1.97
N ILE A 28 7.69 12.71 0.94
CA ILE A 28 7.45 13.55 -0.23
C ILE A 28 6.44 14.63 0.15
N LYS A 29 6.86 15.89 0.03
CA LYS A 29 5.96 17.04 0.23
C LYS A 29 5.29 17.49 -1.06
N ASP A 30 5.97 17.26 -2.18
CA ASP A 30 5.55 17.64 -3.53
C ASP A 30 6.14 16.64 -4.52
N LEU A 31 5.26 15.97 -5.28
CA LEU A 31 5.68 14.96 -6.25
C LEU A 31 6.37 15.59 -7.47
N SER A 32 6.08 16.85 -7.80
CA SER A 32 6.70 17.56 -8.92
C SER A 32 8.16 17.96 -8.67
N ALA A 33 8.59 17.94 -7.41
CA ALA A 33 9.93 18.31 -6.98
C ALA A 33 10.89 17.12 -6.85
N VAL A 34 10.42 15.90 -7.17
CA VAL A 34 11.21 14.66 -7.08
C VAL A 34 11.22 13.95 -8.42
N GLU A 35 12.28 13.18 -8.66
CA GLU A 35 12.34 12.30 -9.83
C GLU A 35 11.41 11.10 -9.62
N THR A 36 10.69 10.72 -10.67
CA THR A 36 9.67 9.67 -10.63
C THR A 36 9.85 8.68 -11.78
N ILE A 37 9.29 7.48 -11.60
CA ILE A 37 9.20 6.44 -12.62
C ILE A 37 7.71 6.15 -12.84
N PRO A 38 7.22 6.15 -14.09
CA PRO A 38 5.85 5.76 -14.37
C PRO A 38 5.65 4.27 -14.03
N TYR A 39 4.53 3.97 -13.38
CA TYR A 39 4.13 2.62 -13.05
C TYR A 39 2.69 2.34 -13.48
N GLU A 40 2.51 1.18 -14.10
CA GLU A 40 1.23 0.71 -14.61
C GLU A 40 0.36 0.12 -13.51
N LEU A 41 -0.79 0.72 -13.28
CA LEU A 41 -1.79 0.31 -12.29
C LEU A 41 -3.12 0.06 -12.99
N GLY A 42 -3.21 -1.09 -13.65
CA GLY A 42 -4.35 -1.43 -14.50
C GLY A 42 -4.51 -0.42 -15.65
N SER A 43 -5.70 0.19 -15.77
CA SER A 43 -5.97 1.22 -16.78
C SER A 43 -5.37 2.60 -16.45
N TYR A 44 -4.64 2.71 -15.35
CA TYR A 44 -4.04 3.95 -14.88
C TYR A 44 -2.52 3.88 -14.86
N GLU A 45 -1.89 5.05 -14.89
CA GLU A 45 -0.48 5.25 -14.63
C GLU A 45 -0.33 6.09 -13.36
N ILE A 46 0.57 5.70 -12.47
CA ILE A 46 0.99 6.49 -11.30
C ILE A 46 2.48 6.77 -11.36
N ASP A 47 2.89 7.90 -10.81
CA ASP A 47 4.30 8.25 -10.69
C ASP A 47 4.86 7.76 -9.35
N ILE A 48 5.75 6.78 -9.41
CA ILE A 48 6.46 6.31 -8.21
C ILE A 48 7.77 7.08 -8.06
N PRO A 49 7.98 7.79 -6.94
CA PRO A 49 9.23 8.48 -6.67
C PRO A 49 10.43 7.53 -6.70
N THR A 50 11.52 7.90 -7.39
CA THR A 50 12.72 7.05 -7.56
C THR A 50 13.43 6.69 -6.26
N GLN A 51 13.13 7.40 -5.17
CA GLN A 51 13.58 7.04 -3.82
C GLN A 51 12.93 5.75 -3.28
N TRP A 52 11.84 5.28 -3.88
CA TRP A 52 11.29 3.95 -3.66
C TRP A 52 11.95 2.99 -4.64
N GLU A 53 12.62 1.98 -4.11
CA GLU A 53 13.23 0.92 -4.90
C GLU A 53 12.17 -0.07 -5.36
N LYS A 54 12.23 -0.50 -6.62
CA LYS A 54 11.38 -1.57 -7.13
C LYS A 54 12.06 -2.92 -6.92
N ASP A 55 11.37 -3.84 -6.27
CA ASP A 55 11.74 -5.26 -6.20
C ASP A 55 10.54 -6.12 -6.61
N GLU A 56 10.68 -6.89 -7.67
CA GLU A 56 9.61 -7.69 -8.31
C GLU A 56 8.25 -6.96 -8.37
N ASN A 57 7.40 -7.18 -7.36
CA ASN A 57 6.03 -6.69 -7.21
C ASN A 57 5.84 -5.62 -6.11
N PHE A 58 6.94 -5.10 -5.56
CA PHE A 58 6.95 -4.19 -4.42
C PHE A 58 7.77 -2.95 -4.73
N PHE A 59 7.35 -1.84 -4.12
CA PHE A 59 8.15 -0.64 -3.98
C PHE A 59 8.53 -0.50 -2.51
N PHE A 60 9.82 -0.41 -2.20
CA PHE A 60 10.28 -0.33 -0.82
C PHE A 60 11.17 0.90 -0.62
N MET A 61 11.00 1.53 0.54
CA MET A 61 11.86 2.57 1.04
C MET A 61 12.39 2.10 2.40
N GLU A 62 13.63 1.63 2.40
CA GLU A 62 14.35 1.30 3.62
C GLU A 62 14.93 2.59 4.19
N THR A 63 14.56 2.95 5.43
CA THR A 63 15.05 4.20 6.04
C THR A 63 16.00 3.98 7.22
N THR A 64 16.34 2.74 7.58
CA THR A 64 17.51 2.27 8.37
C THR A 64 17.28 0.85 8.93
N PRO A 65 18.34 0.11 9.34
CA PRO A 65 18.30 -1.34 9.57
C PRO A 65 17.47 -1.85 10.76
N VAL A 66 16.87 -0.97 11.57
CA VAL A 66 16.36 -1.40 12.89
C VAL A 66 14.89 -1.06 13.15
N ASP A 67 14.29 -0.03 12.54
CA ASP A 67 12.98 0.43 13.02
C ASP A 67 12.14 1.25 12.03
N ARG A 68 12.65 1.52 10.84
CA ARG A 68 12.03 2.48 9.93
C ARG A 68 12.03 1.95 8.51
N PHE A 69 10.96 1.26 8.16
CA PHE A 69 10.70 0.84 6.80
C PHE A 69 9.35 1.40 6.36
N ALA A 70 9.24 1.65 5.05
CA ALA A 70 7.99 1.81 4.35
C ALA A 70 8.03 0.90 3.12
N MET A 71 7.04 0.04 2.97
CA MET A 71 6.90 -0.86 1.82
C MET A 71 5.52 -0.66 1.23
N LEU A 72 5.48 -0.26 -0.04
CA LEU A 72 4.28 -0.17 -0.85
C LEU A 72 4.21 -1.41 -1.72
N GLN A 73 3.26 -2.27 -1.42
CA GLN A 73 2.88 -3.38 -2.27
C GLN A 73 1.75 -2.95 -3.21
N ILE A 74 1.84 -3.40 -4.46
CA ILE A 74 0.78 -3.23 -5.45
C ILE A 74 0.33 -4.63 -5.90
N ALA A 75 -0.96 -4.92 -5.78
CA ALA A 75 -1.56 -6.18 -6.21
C ALA A 75 -2.73 -5.89 -7.17
N THR A 76 -2.57 -6.27 -8.43
CA THR A 76 -3.55 -6.03 -9.51
C THR A 76 -4.21 -7.32 -9.99
N GLU A 77 -3.48 -8.44 -10.01
CA GLU A 77 -3.90 -9.69 -10.69
C GLU A 77 -4.99 -10.52 -9.97
N LEU A 78 -5.51 -10.06 -8.83
CA LEU A 78 -6.16 -10.95 -7.84
C LEU A 78 -7.60 -10.60 -7.51
N LEU A 79 -8.19 -9.62 -8.21
CA LEU A 79 -9.46 -9.01 -7.81
C LEU A 79 -10.49 -8.91 -8.93
N ASP A 80 -10.45 -9.86 -9.87
CA ASP A 80 -11.47 -9.95 -10.89
C ASP A 80 -12.86 -10.08 -10.26
N GLU A 81 -13.80 -9.30 -10.79
CA GLU A 81 -15.22 -9.24 -10.42
C GLU A 81 -15.52 -8.76 -8.99
N LEU A 82 -14.55 -8.11 -8.32
CA LEU A 82 -14.80 -7.48 -7.02
C LEU A 82 -15.29 -6.04 -7.18
N GLU A 83 -16.49 -5.78 -6.68
CA GLU A 83 -17.05 -4.43 -6.56
C GLU A 83 -16.47 -3.71 -5.33
N VAL A 84 -15.85 -2.55 -5.54
CA VAL A 84 -15.25 -1.78 -4.45
C VAL A 84 -16.30 -1.06 -3.59
N ASN A 85 -16.53 -1.61 -2.40
CA ASN A 85 -17.41 -1.03 -1.39
C ASN A 85 -16.91 -1.30 0.04
N GLU A 86 -17.60 -0.74 1.03
CA GLU A 86 -17.23 -0.88 2.44
C GLU A 86 -17.31 -2.33 2.93
N THR A 87 -18.26 -3.12 2.44
CA THR A 87 -18.41 -4.53 2.81
C THR A 87 -17.21 -5.34 2.36
N VAL A 88 -16.83 -5.23 1.08
CA VAL A 88 -15.64 -5.90 0.54
C VAL A 88 -14.37 -5.44 1.26
N MET A 89 -14.28 -4.15 1.59
CA MET A 89 -13.15 -3.64 2.36
C MET A 89 -13.08 -4.25 3.76
N LYS A 90 -14.22 -4.40 4.46
CA LYS A 90 -14.27 -5.06 5.77
C LYS A 90 -13.83 -6.52 5.68
N GLU A 91 -14.32 -7.27 4.69
CA GLU A 91 -13.93 -8.66 4.47
C GLU A 91 -12.43 -8.78 4.17
N PHE A 92 -11.88 -7.86 3.37
CA PHE A 92 -10.46 -7.81 3.09
C PHE A 92 -9.65 -7.55 4.36
N VAL A 93 -10.05 -6.56 5.16
CA VAL A 93 -9.43 -6.22 6.43
C VAL A 93 -9.51 -7.39 7.42
N GLU A 94 -10.66 -8.07 7.53
CA GLU A 94 -10.83 -9.24 8.38
C GLU A 94 -9.88 -10.38 7.97
N GLY A 95 -9.71 -10.62 6.67
CA GLY A 95 -8.71 -11.53 6.14
C GLY A 95 -7.29 -11.09 6.48
N PHE A 96 -7.01 -9.79 6.36
CA PHE A 96 -5.71 -9.19 6.60
C PHE A 96 -5.25 -9.27 8.05
N VAL A 97 -6.13 -8.93 8.98
CA VAL A 97 -5.76 -8.92 10.39
C VAL A 97 -5.52 -10.32 10.96
N THR A 98 -5.86 -11.40 10.24
CA THR A 98 -5.51 -12.77 10.66
C THR A 98 -4.01 -13.05 10.70
N VAL A 99 -3.20 -12.26 10.00
CA VAL A 99 -1.72 -12.36 10.05
C VAL A 99 -1.09 -11.31 10.97
N MET A 100 -1.91 -10.51 11.67
CA MET A 100 -1.45 -9.45 12.57
C MET A 100 -1.83 -9.75 14.02
N ASP A 101 -0.84 -9.68 14.90
CA ASP A 101 -1.06 -9.69 16.34
C ASP A 101 -1.48 -8.31 16.85
N LYS A 102 -2.29 -8.30 17.92
CA LYS A 102 -2.68 -7.07 18.65
C LYS A 102 -3.14 -5.93 17.74
N HIS A 103 -3.94 -6.26 16.74
CA HIS A 103 -4.35 -5.33 15.69
C HIS A 103 -5.53 -4.46 16.11
N LYS A 104 -5.66 -3.30 15.46
CA LYS A 104 -6.78 -2.38 15.57
C LYS A 104 -6.97 -1.63 14.26
N VAL A 105 -8.16 -1.74 13.68
CA VAL A 105 -8.59 -0.86 12.59
C VAL A 105 -8.80 0.54 13.17
N THR A 106 -8.04 1.51 12.67
CA THR A 106 -8.04 2.90 13.16
C THR A 106 -8.82 3.84 12.26
N GLU A 107 -8.94 3.51 10.98
CA GLU A 107 -9.73 4.28 10.04
C GLU A 107 -10.31 3.34 8.99
N LEU A 108 -11.55 3.61 8.56
CA LEU A 108 -12.21 2.97 7.42
C LEU A 108 -13.09 4.04 6.77
N LYS A 109 -12.79 4.40 5.52
CA LYS A 109 -13.53 5.45 4.81
C LYS A 109 -13.42 5.32 3.30
N SER A 110 -14.31 6.00 2.59
CA SER A 110 -14.15 6.27 1.16
C SER A 110 -13.27 7.51 0.96
N LYS A 111 -12.32 7.42 0.04
CA LYS A 111 -11.56 8.52 -0.54
C LYS A 111 -11.92 8.63 -2.03
N GLN A 112 -11.55 9.75 -2.65
CA GLN A 112 -11.68 9.94 -4.08
C GLN A 112 -10.37 10.51 -4.62
N PHE A 113 -9.81 9.86 -5.64
CA PHE A 113 -8.59 10.29 -6.32
C PHE A 113 -8.88 10.34 -7.81
N HIS A 114 -8.71 11.50 -8.46
CA HIS A 114 -8.98 11.65 -9.90
C HIS A 114 -10.36 11.14 -10.34
N GLY A 115 -11.39 11.36 -9.52
CA GLY A 115 -12.75 10.90 -9.79
C GLY A 115 -13.02 9.43 -9.41
N ILE A 116 -11.98 8.64 -9.16
CA ILE A 116 -12.05 7.22 -8.81
C ILE A 116 -12.37 7.08 -7.33
N LYS A 117 -13.40 6.28 -7.02
CA LYS A 117 -13.73 5.93 -5.64
C LYS A 117 -12.74 4.90 -5.11
N VAL A 118 -12.17 5.18 -3.94
CA VAL A 118 -11.19 4.33 -3.28
C VAL A 118 -11.66 4.04 -1.86
N MET A 119 -11.82 2.78 -1.49
CA MET A 119 -11.99 2.40 -0.10
C MET A 119 -10.64 2.32 0.58
N TYR A 120 -10.53 2.92 1.75
CA TYR A 120 -9.30 3.02 2.51
C TYR A 120 -9.50 2.50 3.92
N ALA A 121 -8.52 1.74 4.41
CA ALA A 121 -8.42 1.36 5.81
C ALA A 121 -7.02 1.60 6.36
N SER A 122 -6.95 2.06 7.60
CA SER A 122 -5.73 2.16 8.40
C SER A 122 -5.79 1.13 9.51
N ILE A 123 -4.75 0.32 9.65
CA ILE A 123 -4.67 -0.74 10.67
C ILE A 123 -3.37 -0.57 11.42
N ASP A 124 -3.44 -0.50 12.74
CA ASP A 124 -2.27 -0.64 13.60
C ASP A 124 -2.18 -2.08 14.08
N GLY A 125 -0.97 -2.62 14.21
CA GLY A 125 -0.80 -3.94 14.81
C GLY A 125 0.66 -4.34 14.94
N VAL A 126 0.87 -5.64 15.13
CA VAL A 126 2.18 -6.26 15.26
C VAL A 126 2.30 -7.36 14.22
N ILE A 127 3.40 -7.35 13.46
CA ILE A 127 3.75 -8.38 12.49
C ILE A 127 5.17 -8.84 12.84
N GLU A 128 5.36 -10.14 13.05
CA GLU A 128 6.66 -10.73 13.41
C GLU A 128 7.37 -10.01 14.59
N GLY A 129 6.58 -9.56 15.58
CA GLY A 129 7.08 -8.83 16.75
C GLY A 129 7.33 -7.33 16.54
N GLN A 130 7.22 -6.82 15.31
CA GLN A 130 7.39 -5.40 14.99
C GLN A 130 6.05 -4.65 14.96
N LYS A 131 6.03 -3.45 15.54
CA LYS A 131 4.85 -2.57 15.49
C LYS A 131 4.76 -1.89 14.13
N VAL A 132 3.65 -2.11 13.45
CA VAL A 132 3.40 -1.58 12.12
C VAL A 132 2.10 -0.80 12.06
N LYS A 133 2.06 0.14 11.13
CA LYS A 133 0.83 0.78 10.65
C LYS A 133 0.69 0.42 9.17
N VAL A 134 -0.47 -0.10 8.79
CA VAL A 134 -0.77 -0.53 7.43
C VAL A 134 -1.89 0.34 6.86
N GLY A 135 -1.65 0.96 5.70
CA GLY A 135 -2.66 1.65 4.91
C GLY A 135 -3.05 0.78 3.72
N ILE A 136 -4.32 0.38 3.62
CA ILE A 136 -4.84 -0.44 2.52
C ILE A 136 -5.77 0.43 1.69
N TYR A 137 -5.56 0.43 0.38
CA TYR A 137 -6.31 1.16 -0.62
C TYR A 137 -6.89 0.15 -1.61
N LEU A 138 -8.21 0.10 -1.72
CA LEU A 138 -8.94 -0.73 -2.68
C LEU A 138 -9.69 0.21 -3.62
N PHE A 139 -9.49 0.10 -4.92
CA PHE A 139 -10.18 0.94 -5.91
C PHE A 139 -10.54 0.16 -7.16
N GLN A 140 -11.68 0.54 -7.72
CA GLN A 140 -12.23 -0.07 -8.92
C GLN A 140 -11.44 0.45 -10.12
N ASP A 141 -11.05 -0.45 -11.02
CA ASP A 141 -10.51 -0.07 -12.32
C ASP A 141 -11.60 0.55 -13.22
N LYS A 142 -11.20 1.10 -14.38
CA LYS A 142 -12.15 1.46 -15.44
C LYS A 142 -12.94 0.27 -15.93
N ASP A 143 -12.29 -0.89 -16.06
CA ASP A 143 -13.02 -2.14 -16.23
C ASP A 143 -13.72 -2.45 -14.88
N PRO A 144 -15.05 -2.41 -14.80
CA PRO A 144 -15.77 -2.69 -13.57
C PRO A 144 -15.60 -4.15 -13.10
N LYS A 145 -15.00 -5.01 -13.92
CA LYS A 145 -14.59 -6.36 -13.55
C LYS A 145 -13.18 -6.42 -12.99
N GLN A 146 -12.41 -5.34 -12.96
CA GLN A 146 -11.07 -5.31 -12.40
C GLN A 146 -11.02 -4.36 -11.22
N SER A 147 -10.31 -4.78 -10.19
CA SER A 147 -10.06 -4.01 -8.98
C SER A 147 -8.57 -4.07 -8.68
N ASN A 148 -8.07 -3.06 -7.98
CA ASN A 148 -6.66 -2.96 -7.63
C ASN A 148 -6.50 -2.71 -6.13
N ILE A 149 -5.45 -3.28 -5.53
CA ILE A 149 -5.06 -3.03 -4.15
C ILE A 149 -3.67 -2.41 -4.08
N LEU A 150 -3.55 -1.33 -3.32
CA LEU A 150 -2.29 -0.83 -2.80
C LEU A 150 -2.25 -1.05 -1.29
N ALA A 151 -1.21 -1.68 -0.79
CA ALA A 151 -0.99 -1.87 0.64
C ALA A 151 0.35 -1.26 1.04
N LEU A 152 0.31 -0.25 1.89
CA LEU A 152 1.48 0.36 2.48
C LEU A 152 1.70 -0.16 3.89
N TYR A 153 2.85 -0.78 4.12
CA TYR A 153 3.32 -1.22 5.42
C TYR A 153 4.39 -0.23 5.90
N GLN A 154 4.19 0.40 7.05
CA GLN A 154 5.22 1.26 7.63
C GLN A 154 5.47 0.92 9.10
N GLY A 155 6.74 0.95 9.50
CA GLY A 155 7.11 0.85 10.91
C GLY A 155 6.52 2.03 11.71
N ARG A 156 6.00 1.77 12.91
CA ARG A 156 5.42 2.84 13.76
C ARG A 156 6.45 3.84 14.30
N ASN A 157 7.74 3.49 14.26
CA ASN A 157 8.85 4.33 14.72
C ASN A 157 9.40 5.27 13.62
N THR A 158 8.70 5.37 12.49
CA THR A 158 9.03 6.32 11.42
C THR A 158 8.69 7.75 11.88
N LYS A 159 9.56 8.71 11.53
CA LYS A 159 9.29 10.15 11.73
C LYS A 159 8.32 10.72 10.69
N TYR A 160 7.97 9.92 9.69
CA TYR A 160 7.24 10.28 8.48
C TYR A 160 6.00 9.42 8.36
N ASP A 161 4.90 10.02 7.91
CA ASP A 161 3.65 9.30 7.66
C ASP A 161 3.54 9.00 6.17
N TYR A 162 4.11 7.86 5.76
CA TYR A 162 4.17 7.47 4.34
C TYR A 162 2.79 7.18 3.74
N ILE A 163 1.75 7.06 4.55
CA ILE A 163 0.35 7.03 4.07
C ILE A 163 0.03 8.30 3.29
N LYS A 164 0.57 9.46 3.71
CA LYS A 164 0.39 10.72 2.99
C LYS A 164 1.14 10.73 1.66
N ASP A 165 2.30 10.10 1.60
CA ASP A 165 3.06 9.94 0.36
C ASP A 165 2.26 9.10 -0.65
N VAL A 166 1.61 8.01 -0.19
CA VAL A 166 0.72 7.21 -1.06
C VAL A 166 -0.49 8.00 -1.51
N ASP A 167 -1.11 8.81 -0.63
CA ASP A 167 -2.18 9.73 -1.05
C ASP A 167 -1.69 10.73 -2.12
N LEU A 168 -0.45 11.22 -2.04
CA LEU A 168 0.15 12.09 -3.07
C LEU A 168 0.40 11.36 -4.39
N ILE A 169 0.89 10.12 -4.33
CA ILE A 169 1.09 9.27 -5.52
C ILE A 169 -0.25 9.03 -6.22
N LEU A 170 -1.30 8.64 -5.48
CA LEU A 170 -2.64 8.42 -6.02
C LEU A 170 -3.28 9.71 -6.54
N ASN A 171 -2.96 10.86 -5.94
CA ASN A 171 -3.37 12.17 -6.44
C ASN A 171 -2.65 12.59 -7.73
N ASN A 172 -1.67 11.84 -8.24
CA ASN A 172 -1.06 12.10 -9.54
C ASN A 172 -1.40 11.01 -10.57
N MET A 173 -2.37 10.14 -10.23
CA MET A 173 -2.85 9.10 -11.12
C MET A 173 -3.42 9.69 -12.41
N ARG A 174 -3.03 9.11 -13.54
CA ARG A 174 -3.48 9.49 -14.88
C ARG A 174 -4.11 8.30 -15.57
N GLU A 175 -5.12 8.55 -16.37
CA GLU A 175 -5.66 7.53 -17.27
C GLU A 175 -4.67 7.29 -18.41
N LYS A 176 -4.46 6.02 -18.76
CA LYS A 176 -3.74 5.65 -19.99
C LYS A 176 -4.61 5.82 -21.24
#